data_AF-V2YJD4-F1
#
_entry.id   AF-V2YJD4-F1
#
_cell.length_a   1.000
_cell.length_b   1.000
_cell.length_c   1.000
_cell.angle_alpha   90.00
_cell.angle_beta   90.00
_cell.angle_gamma   90.00
#
_symmetry.space_group_name_H-M   'P 1'
#
loop_
_entity.id
_entity.type
_entity.pdbx_description
1 polymer ?
#
loop_
_entity_poly.entity_id
_entity_poly.type
_entity_poly.pdbx_seq_one_letter_code
_entity_poly.pdbx_strand_id
1 'polypeptide(L)'
;MKIRTGFVTNSSSYSSVVIYIESKELAALLKQYEGELGATILSDDKKFSADWDEGTNEICAMVPKTLDAVLDSLIKGFSCLYDIPKEPRDALIQELETRKTELTASIQKVNWWYENYSDGEFAPDPDDARKKAFTYDQRSKKTGGAGVYEES
;
A
#
# COMPACT_ATOMS: atom_id res chain seq x y z
N MET A 1 -40.93 12.57 -30.64
CA MET A 1 -39.56 12.44 -30.08
C MET A 1 -39.68 11.54 -28.84
N LYS A 2 -39.18 10.30 -28.89
CA LYS A 2 -39.18 9.39 -27.73
C LYS A 2 -37.84 9.55 -27.03
N ILE A 3 -37.83 10.21 -25.87
CA ILE A 3 -36.64 10.27 -25.01
C ILE A 3 -36.50 8.88 -24.39
N ARG A 4 -35.52 8.09 -24.86
CA ARG A 4 -35.05 6.93 -24.13
C ARG A 4 -34.17 7.46 -23.00
N THR A 5 -34.72 7.51 -21.80
CA THR A 5 -33.92 7.56 -20.57
C THR A 5 -33.22 6.20 -20.45
N GLY A 6 -32.06 6.07 -21.09
CA GLY A 6 -31.10 5.05 -20.69
C GLY A 6 -30.73 5.36 -19.25
N PHE A 7 -31.06 4.46 -18.33
CA PHE A 7 -30.50 4.49 -16.99
C PHE A 7 -28.99 4.48 -17.16
N VAL A 8 -28.34 5.58 -16.80
CA VAL A 8 -26.91 5.59 -16.54
C VAL A 8 -26.79 4.87 -15.21
N THR A 9 -26.48 3.58 -15.22
CA THR A 9 -25.90 2.94 -14.03
C THR A 9 -24.57 3.67 -13.84
N ASN A 10 -24.51 4.53 -12.82
CA ASN A 10 -23.25 5.13 -12.43
C ASN A 10 -22.45 4.00 -11.77
N SER A 11 -21.73 3.26 -12.58
CA SER A 11 -20.92 2.16 -12.11
C SER A 11 -19.76 2.72 -11.30
N SER A 12 -19.88 2.68 -9.98
CA SER A 12 -18.78 2.98 -9.07
C SER A 12 -18.02 1.68 -8.80
N SER A 13 -16.91 1.49 -9.52
CA SER A 13 -15.80 0.73 -8.95
C SER A 13 -15.07 1.63 -7.96
N TYR A 14 -14.60 1.03 -6.87
CA TYR A 14 -13.76 1.65 -5.87
C TYR A 14 -12.75 0.61 -5.41
N SER A 15 -11.48 0.98 -5.40
CA SER A 15 -10.42 0.20 -4.78
C SER A 15 -9.66 1.00 -3.73
N SER A 16 -9.09 0.33 -2.76
CA SER A 16 -8.30 0.99 -1.73
C SER A 16 -7.24 0.06 -1.16
N VAL A 17 -6.23 0.66 -0.53
CA VAL A 17 -5.19 -0.06 0.17
C VAL A 17 -4.90 0.57 1.52
N VAL A 18 -4.86 -0.28 2.54
CA VAL A 18 -4.52 0.10 3.91
C VAL A 18 -3.25 -0.63 4.31
N ILE A 19 -2.25 0.15 4.72
CA ILE A 19 -0.93 -0.36 5.09
C ILE A 19 -0.62 0.03 6.52
N TYR A 20 -0.13 -0.94 7.28
CA TYR A 20 0.43 -0.74 8.61
C TYR A 20 1.76 -1.50 8.71
N ILE A 21 2.82 -0.78 9.08
CA ILE A 21 4.15 -1.36 9.30
C ILE A 21 4.67 -0.94 10.67
N GLU A 22 5.10 -1.91 11.47
CA GLU A 22 5.81 -1.69 12.72
C GLU A 22 7.32 -1.88 12.48
N SER A 23 8.04 -0.76 12.40
CA SER A 23 9.50 -0.67 12.23
C SER A 23 9.93 0.70 12.73
N LYS A 24 10.86 0.76 13.68
CA LYS A 24 11.34 2.04 14.22
C LYS A 24 12.17 2.79 13.18
N GLU A 25 13.02 2.06 12.47
CA GLU A 25 13.98 2.58 11.51
C GLU A 25 13.28 3.14 10.29
N LEU A 26 12.26 2.42 9.77
CA LEU A 26 11.43 2.91 8.67
C LEU A 26 10.57 4.11 9.11
N ALA A 27 9.94 4.02 10.29
CA ALA A 27 9.09 5.11 10.76
C ALA A 27 9.90 6.39 11.04
N ALA A 28 11.08 6.28 11.63
CA ALA A 28 12.00 7.40 11.85
C ALA A 28 12.52 8.02 10.54
N LEU A 29 12.72 7.22 9.48
CA LEU A 29 13.04 7.74 8.15
C LEU A 29 11.85 8.52 7.60
N LEU A 30 10.66 7.92 7.55
CA LEU A 30 9.47 8.57 6.99
C LEU A 30 9.05 9.82 7.75
N LYS A 31 9.31 9.87 9.07
CA LYS A 31 9.05 11.06 9.91
C LYS A 31 9.84 12.28 9.45
N GLN A 32 11.03 12.11 8.88
CA GLN A 32 11.85 13.21 8.35
C GLN A 32 11.20 13.89 7.15
N TYR A 33 10.28 13.19 6.46
CA TYR A 33 9.57 13.66 5.28
C TYR A 33 8.09 13.96 5.56
N GLU A 34 7.63 13.94 6.82
CA GLU A 34 6.21 14.12 7.19
C GLU A 34 5.60 15.41 6.64
N GLY A 35 6.37 16.50 6.57
CA GLY A 35 5.91 17.77 6.01
C GLY A 35 5.66 17.73 4.50
N GLU A 36 6.24 16.77 3.79
CA GLU A 36 6.19 16.61 2.33
C GLU A 36 5.25 15.48 1.90
N LEU A 37 5.10 14.44 2.73
CA LEU A 37 4.38 13.20 2.41
C LEU A 37 2.85 13.33 2.34
N GLY A 38 2.29 14.46 2.77
CA GLY A 38 0.84 14.69 2.77
C GLY A 38 0.10 13.95 3.88
N ALA A 39 -1.18 14.28 4.07
CA ALA A 39 -1.97 13.87 5.25
C ALA A 39 -2.38 12.38 5.28
N THR A 40 -2.21 11.64 4.18
CA THR A 40 -2.59 10.22 4.04
C THR A 40 -1.53 9.26 4.59
N ILE A 41 -0.36 9.79 4.95
CA ILE A 41 0.75 9.03 5.52
C ILE A 41 0.97 9.51 6.96
N LEU A 42 0.87 8.58 7.90
CA LEU A 42 1.14 8.83 9.31
C LEU A 42 2.34 8.01 9.74
N SER A 43 3.28 8.66 10.42
CA SER A 43 4.42 8.00 11.06
C SER A 43 4.64 8.52 12.48
N ASP A 44 4.93 7.58 13.39
CA ASP A 44 5.37 7.85 14.75
C ASP A 44 6.76 7.21 15.00
N ASP A 45 7.24 7.21 16.24
CA ASP A 45 8.58 6.67 16.57
C ASP A 45 8.73 5.14 16.35
N LYS A 46 7.65 4.43 16.02
CA LYS A 46 7.60 2.96 15.97
C LYS A 46 6.88 2.41 14.74
N LYS A 47 6.01 3.20 14.13
CA LYS A 47 4.99 2.72 13.19
C LYS A 47 4.78 3.69 12.05
N PHE A 48 4.45 3.10 10.92
CA PHE A 48 3.98 3.76 9.72
C PHE A 48 2.58 3.22 9.39
N SER A 49 1.70 4.10 8.97
CA SER A 49 0.43 3.74 8.35
C SER A 49 0.12 4.64 7.17
N ALA A 50 -0.43 4.05 6.12
CA ALA A 50 -0.92 4.78 4.96
C ALA A 50 -2.25 4.20 4.49
N ASP A 51 -3.10 5.08 3.98
CA ASP A 51 -4.38 4.76 3.37
C ASP A 51 -4.48 5.47 2.01
N TRP A 52 -4.74 4.71 0.95
CA TRP A 52 -4.86 5.24 -0.41
C TRP A 52 -6.07 4.67 -1.13
N ASP A 53 -6.85 5.56 -1.72
CA ASP A 53 -8.06 5.26 -2.49
C ASP A 53 -7.80 5.27 -4.01
N GLU A 54 -8.69 4.61 -4.76
CA GLU A 54 -8.65 4.49 -6.21
C GLU A 54 -8.56 5.85 -6.92
N GLY A 55 -7.83 5.87 -8.04
CA GLY A 55 -7.59 7.09 -8.83
C GLY A 55 -6.36 7.88 -8.40
N THR A 56 -5.66 7.47 -7.34
CA THR A 56 -4.47 8.18 -6.84
C THR A 56 -3.15 7.44 -7.05
N ASN A 57 -3.12 6.09 -7.12
CA ASN A 57 -1.84 5.35 -7.11
C ASN A 57 -1.94 3.88 -7.59
N GLU A 58 -0.93 3.39 -8.30
CA GLU A 58 -0.78 1.97 -8.71
C GLU A 58 -0.55 1.02 -7.52
N ILE A 59 -0.18 1.56 -6.34
CA ILE A 59 0.12 0.78 -5.13
C ILE A 59 -1.05 -0.09 -4.65
N CYS A 60 -2.30 0.27 -4.98
CA CYS A 60 -3.45 -0.54 -4.62
C CYS A 60 -3.32 -1.98 -5.17
N ALA A 61 -2.81 -2.15 -6.39
CA ALA A 61 -2.63 -3.46 -7.01
C ALA A 61 -1.33 -4.19 -6.59
N MET A 62 -0.46 -3.58 -5.75
CA MET A 62 0.90 -4.04 -5.48
C MET A 62 1.05 -4.73 -4.12
N VAL A 63 0.06 -5.52 -3.70
CA VAL A 63 0.15 -6.28 -2.45
C VAL A 63 1.37 -7.20 -2.49
N PRO A 64 2.34 -7.03 -1.57
CA PRO A 64 3.57 -7.82 -1.59
C PRO A 64 3.27 -9.27 -1.22
N LYS A 65 3.97 -10.22 -1.84
CA LYS A 65 3.83 -11.66 -1.53
C LYS A 65 4.87 -12.13 -0.50
N THR A 66 5.91 -11.34 -0.26
CA THR A 66 7.02 -11.64 0.64
C THR A 66 7.43 -10.39 1.40
N LEU A 67 8.13 -10.56 2.53
CA LEU A 67 8.64 -9.44 3.32
C LEU A 67 9.62 -8.57 2.51
N ASP A 68 10.51 -9.19 1.74
CA ASP A 68 11.50 -8.48 0.92
C ASP A 68 10.85 -7.59 -0.17
N ALA A 69 9.64 -7.95 -0.61
CA ALA A 69 8.89 -7.19 -1.60
C ALA A 69 8.13 -6.00 -0.98
N VAL A 70 8.00 -5.91 0.35
CA VAL A 70 7.22 -4.85 1.02
C VAL A 70 7.79 -3.47 0.70
N LEU A 71 9.11 -3.30 0.79
CA LEU A 71 9.73 -2.01 0.48
C LEU A 71 9.72 -1.72 -1.02
N ASP A 72 9.78 -2.73 -1.89
CA ASP A 72 9.64 -2.52 -3.34
C ASP A 72 8.26 -1.96 -3.68
N SER A 73 7.21 -2.59 -3.15
CA SER A 73 5.83 -2.10 -3.33
C SER A 73 5.67 -0.68 -2.78
N LEU A 74 6.23 -0.41 -1.60
CA LEU A 74 6.13 0.90 -0.97
C LEU A 74 6.88 1.99 -1.75
N ILE A 75 8.12 1.72 -2.20
CA ILE A 75 8.91 2.63 -3.05
C ILE A 75 8.15 2.96 -4.34
N LYS A 76 7.60 1.93 -4.99
CA LYS A 76 6.80 2.12 -6.19
C LYS A 76 5.56 2.96 -5.91
N GLY A 77 4.90 2.77 -4.78
CA GLY A 77 3.80 3.65 -4.34
C GLY A 77 4.23 5.09 -4.18
N PHE A 78 5.32 5.36 -3.45
CA PHE A 78 5.83 6.73 -3.31
C PHE A 78 6.17 7.37 -4.67
N SER A 79 6.68 6.60 -5.63
CA SER A 79 6.99 7.10 -6.99
C SER A 79 5.76 7.59 -7.76
N CYS A 80 4.58 7.08 -7.40
CA CYS A 80 3.30 7.40 -8.02
C CYS A 80 2.52 8.51 -7.29
N LEU A 81 3.05 9.04 -6.18
CA LEU A 81 2.46 10.20 -5.49
C LEU A 81 2.88 11.49 -6.18
N TYR A 82 2.08 11.94 -7.14
CA TYR A 82 2.34 13.17 -7.90
C TYR A 82 2.04 14.46 -7.14
N ASP A 83 1.29 14.37 -6.03
CA ASP A 83 0.96 15.51 -5.16
C ASP A 83 2.12 15.91 -4.22
N ILE A 84 3.14 15.06 -4.11
CA ILE A 84 4.37 15.34 -3.37
C ILE A 84 5.37 16.04 -4.30
N PRO A 85 6.08 17.10 -3.86
CA PRO A 85 7.11 17.73 -4.67
C PRO A 85 8.17 16.73 -5.13
N LYS A 86 8.60 16.86 -6.39
CA LYS A 86 9.50 15.89 -7.03
C LYS A 86 10.81 15.67 -6.27
N GLU A 87 11.48 16.74 -5.86
CA GLU A 87 12.79 16.66 -5.21
C GLU A 87 12.77 15.87 -3.88
N PRO A 88 11.91 16.19 -2.89
CA PRO A 88 11.84 15.42 -1.65
C PRO A 88 11.36 13.99 -1.88
N ARG A 89 10.46 13.77 -2.83
CA ARG A 89 10.02 12.41 -3.20
C ARG A 89 11.17 11.57 -3.77
N ASP A 90 11.93 12.12 -4.71
CA ASP A 90 13.05 11.42 -5.34
C ASP A 90 14.17 11.16 -4.30
N ALA A 91 14.40 12.08 -3.37
CA ALA A 91 15.33 11.89 -2.24
C ALA A 91 14.88 10.77 -1.29
N LEU A 92 13.59 10.74 -0.90
CA LEU A 92 13.03 9.67 -0.07
C LEU A 92 13.17 8.30 -0.75
N ILE A 93 12.81 8.21 -2.04
CA ILE A 93 12.95 6.97 -2.83
C ILE A 93 14.41 6.51 -2.82
N GLN A 94 15.36 7.41 -3.05
CA GLN A 94 16.77 7.09 -3.04
C GLN A 94 17.25 6.57 -1.67
N GLU A 95 16.79 7.17 -0.57
CA GLU A 95 17.12 6.69 0.78
C GLU A 95 16.52 5.32 1.09
N LEU A 96 15.26 5.09 0.69
CA LEU A 96 14.59 3.79 0.83
C LEU A 96 15.31 2.69 0.04
N GLU A 97 15.72 2.97 -1.20
CA GLU A 97 16.49 2.03 -2.02
C GLU A 97 17.87 1.74 -1.41
N THR A 98 18.58 2.79 -0.99
CA THR A 98 19.93 2.67 -0.41
C THR A 98 19.93 1.84 0.88
N ARG A 99 18.91 2.03 1.72
CA ARG A 99 18.81 1.37 3.03
C ARG A 99 17.88 0.17 3.04
N LYS A 100 17.42 -0.29 1.88
CA LYS A 100 16.38 -1.33 1.73
C LYS A 100 16.62 -2.56 2.61
N THR A 101 17.84 -3.10 2.61
CA THR A 101 18.18 -4.31 3.38
C THR A 101 18.08 -4.08 4.88
N GLU A 102 18.63 -2.96 5.37
CA GLU A 102 18.58 -2.55 6.77
C GLU A 102 17.13 -2.35 7.22
N LEU A 103 16.36 -1.59 6.43
CA LEU A 103 14.97 -1.27 6.72
C LEU A 103 14.09 -2.52 6.71
N THR A 104 14.26 -3.42 5.74
CA THR A 104 13.51 -4.69 5.68
C THR A 104 13.79 -5.56 6.91
N ALA A 105 15.05 -5.67 7.31
CA ALA A 105 15.45 -6.45 8.49
C ALA A 105 14.89 -5.88 9.81
N SER A 106 14.59 -4.59 9.84
CA SER A 106 14.01 -3.92 11.02
C SER A 106 12.51 -4.12 11.21
N ILE A 107 11.81 -4.65 10.19
CA ILE A 107 10.36 -4.80 10.20
C ILE A 107 9.95 -5.88 11.20
N GLN A 108 9.11 -5.49 12.16
CA GLN A 108 8.54 -6.39 13.18
C GLN A 108 7.17 -6.91 12.76
N LYS A 109 6.38 -6.06 12.09
CA LYS A 109 5.03 -6.39 11.65
C LYS A 109 4.64 -5.65 10.38
N VAL A 110 3.90 -6.32 9.51
CA VAL A 110 3.23 -5.74 8.33
C VAL A 110 1.79 -6.24 8.29
N ASN A 111 0.86 -5.33 8.08
CA ASN A 111 -0.47 -5.64 7.58
C ASN A 111 -0.69 -4.80 6.33
N TRP A 112 -0.90 -5.45 5.19
CA TRP A 112 -1.14 -4.80 3.91
C TRP A 112 -2.43 -5.37 3.34
N TRP A 113 -3.43 -4.53 3.15
CA TRP A 113 -4.77 -4.94 2.75
C TRP A 113 -5.19 -4.17 1.50
N TYR A 114 -5.52 -4.89 0.44
CA TYR A 114 -6.13 -4.34 -0.76
C TYR A 114 -7.57 -4.85 -0.89
N GLU A 115 -8.46 -3.95 -1.27
CA GLU A 115 -9.83 -4.27 -1.63
C GLU A 115 -10.18 -3.63 -2.98
N ASN A 116 -10.71 -4.44 -3.90
CA ASN A 116 -11.31 -4.01 -5.15
C ASN A 116 -12.82 -4.28 -5.09
N TYR A 117 -13.60 -3.22 -4.96
CA TYR A 117 -15.03 -3.28 -4.77
C TYR A 117 -15.77 -2.68 -5.96
N SER A 118 -16.76 -3.40 -6.47
CA SER A 118 -17.51 -3.02 -7.67
C SER A 118 -19.02 -2.96 -7.44
N ASP A 119 -19.48 -2.90 -6.18
CA ASP A 119 -20.91 -3.02 -5.80
C ASP A 119 -21.63 -4.24 -6.43
N GLY A 120 -20.86 -5.27 -6.80
CA GLY A 120 -21.38 -6.45 -7.51
C GLY A 120 -21.77 -6.19 -8.97
N GLU A 121 -21.50 -5.00 -9.50
CA GLU A 121 -21.75 -4.63 -10.89
C GLU A 121 -20.80 -5.35 -11.85
N PHE A 122 -19.58 -5.62 -11.39
CA PHE A 122 -18.59 -6.40 -12.12
C PHE A 122 -18.24 -7.68 -11.35
N ALA A 123 -18.32 -8.81 -12.05
CA ALA A 123 -17.61 -9.99 -11.60
C ALA A 123 -16.12 -9.62 -11.51
N PRO A 124 -15.41 -10.02 -10.44
CA PRO A 124 -13.96 -9.87 -10.44
C PRO A 124 -13.41 -10.55 -11.68
N ASP A 125 -12.35 -9.97 -12.26
CA ASP A 125 -11.62 -10.67 -13.31
C ASP A 125 -11.30 -12.08 -12.78
N PRO A 126 -11.57 -13.16 -13.54
CA PRO A 126 -11.23 -14.51 -13.09
C PRO A 126 -9.75 -14.66 -12.70
N ASP A 127 -8.88 -13.78 -13.20
CA ASP A 127 -7.46 -13.74 -12.85
C ASP A 127 -7.11 -12.75 -11.71
N ASP A 128 -8.09 -12.03 -11.13
CA ASP A 128 -7.89 -11.03 -10.07
C ASP A 128 -8.83 -11.18 -8.87
N ALA A 129 -8.27 -11.48 -7.69
CA ALA A 129 -9.02 -11.62 -6.44
C ALA A 129 -9.59 -10.27 -5.97
N ARG A 130 -10.81 -10.27 -5.40
CA ARG A 130 -11.46 -9.06 -4.87
C ARG A 130 -10.71 -8.49 -3.68
N LYS A 131 -10.11 -9.36 -2.86
CA LYS A 131 -9.33 -8.94 -1.71
C LYS A 131 -7.99 -9.68 -1.70
N LYS A 132 -6.94 -8.94 -1.40
CA LYS A 132 -5.59 -9.47 -1.24
C LYS A 132 -5.00 -8.93 0.04
N ALA A 133 -4.35 -9.79 0.80
CA ALA A 133 -3.74 -9.41 2.06
C ALA A 133 -2.35 -10.02 2.20
N PHE A 134 -1.43 -9.22 2.74
CA PHE A 134 -0.15 -9.71 3.23
C PHE A 134 -0.01 -9.36 4.70
N THR A 135 0.17 -10.39 5.52
CA THR A 135 0.35 -10.25 6.96
C THR A 135 1.67 -10.88 7.35
N TYR A 136 2.56 -10.09 7.95
CA TYR A 136 3.81 -10.56 8.53
C TYR A 136 3.87 -10.17 10.00
N ASP A 137 4.23 -11.11 10.87
CA ASP A 137 4.45 -10.84 12.30
C ASP A 137 5.65 -11.67 12.80
N GLN A 138 6.74 -10.98 13.10
CA GLN A 138 7.99 -11.59 13.55
C GLN A 138 7.85 -12.32 14.90
N ARG A 139 6.82 -12.02 15.71
CA ARG A 139 6.58 -12.68 17.02
C ARG A 139 5.85 -14.01 16.89
N SER A 140 5.35 -14.37 15.70
CA SER A 140 4.81 -15.70 15.43
C SER A 140 5.95 -16.73 15.51
N LYS A 141 6.14 -17.34 16.69
CA LYS A 141 7.09 -18.45 16.92
C LYS A 141 6.87 -19.67 16.00
N LYS A 142 5.80 -19.71 15.19
CA LYS A 142 5.49 -20.81 14.26
C LYS A 142 6.06 -20.64 12.86
N THR A 143 6.40 -19.43 12.45
CA THR A 143 6.94 -19.14 11.11
C THR A 143 8.01 -18.07 11.24
N GLY A 144 9.26 -18.50 11.43
CA GLY A 144 10.39 -17.58 11.36
C GLY A 144 10.42 -16.91 9.98
N GLY A 145 10.29 -15.59 9.95
CA GLY A 145 10.61 -14.73 8.80
C GLY A 145 9.68 -14.78 7.59
N ALA A 146 8.83 -15.79 7.42
CA ALA A 146 7.91 -15.85 6.28
C ALA A 146 6.55 -15.22 6.63
N GLY A 147 6.19 -14.13 5.97
CA GLY A 147 4.84 -13.57 6.02
C GLY A 147 3.81 -14.53 5.43
N VAL A 148 2.56 -14.38 5.85
CA VAL A 148 1.40 -15.10 5.30
C VAL A 148 0.74 -14.20 4.27
N TYR A 149 0.57 -14.72 3.06
CA TYR A 149 -0.11 -14.07 1.96
C TYR A 149 -1.43 -14.79 1.68
N GLU A 150 -2.52 -14.03 1.55
CA GLU A 150 -3.87 -14.55 1.33
C GLU A 150 -4.55 -13.79 0.16
N GLU A 151 -5.20 -14.53 -0.74
CA GLU A 151 -6.04 -14.03 -1.84
C GLU A 151 -7.46 -14.58 -1.65
N SER A 152 -8.49 -13.75 -1.80
CA SER A 152 -9.91 -14.15 -1.64
C SER A 152 -10.87 -13.42 -2.58
#